data_AF-A0A933C2F6-F1
#
_entry.id   AF-A0A933C2F6-F1
#
_cell.length_a   1.000
_cell.length_b   1.000
_cell.length_c   1.000
_cell.angle_alpha   90.00
_cell.angle_beta   90.00
_cell.angle_gamma   90.00
#
_symmetry.space_group_name_H-M   'P 1'
#
loop_
_entity.id
_entity.type
_entity.pdbx_description
1 polymer ?
#
loop_
_entity_poly.entity_id
_entity_poly.type
_entity_poly.pdbx_seq_one_letter_code
_entity_poly.pdbx_strand_id
1 'polypeptide(L)'
;MRQIVLAVVFSCSMVCQSSLPPLTGNLRVDLDIGRGYRDSTMDGKERKSVFRAAVYSVLLPGAGELYTEEYWRAAAFFGAEVLLWIVYATYDGKGDRQTDEFERYADSYWSVVRYAQWMELHGPSLNPNPPPAGIVVNNDPGVPPWDRVDWNKLNAWEQHIGAIASTGFSHRLPRRPDQQYYELIGKYLQYNVGWEDWDPARTDYLVSVSARFREYRDMRGRANDLYMV
;
A
#
# COMPACT_ATOMS: atom_id res chain seq x y z
N MET A 1 1.89 8.42 -5.83
CA MET A 1 1.59 9.59 -4.98
C MET A 1 0.08 9.77 -4.89
N ARG A 2 -0.56 9.25 -3.84
CA ARG A 2 -1.97 9.53 -3.53
C ARG A 2 -2.01 10.24 -2.17
N GLN A 3 -2.54 11.46 -2.17
CA GLN A 3 -2.71 12.26 -0.96
C GLN A 3 -3.82 11.63 -0.12
N ILE A 4 -3.46 11.07 1.03
CA ILE A 4 -4.43 10.66 2.05
C ILE A 4 -4.74 11.91 2.86
N VAL A 5 -5.91 12.50 2.63
CA VAL A 5 -6.44 13.60 3.45
C VAL A 5 -6.88 12.99 4.77
N LEU A 6 -6.06 13.16 5.81
CA LEU A 6 -6.40 12.76 7.17
C LEU A 6 -7.44 13.75 7.74
N ALA A 7 -8.73 13.41 7.63
CA ALA A 7 -9.80 14.19 8.25
C ALA A 7 -9.83 13.87 9.75
N VAL A 8 -9.14 14.69 10.56
CA VAL A 8 -9.24 14.62 12.02
C VAL A 8 -10.57 15.25 12.44
N VAL A 9 -11.58 14.41 12.69
CA VAL A 9 -12.82 14.82 13.36
C VAL A 9 -12.53 14.93 14.85
N PHE A 10 -12.30 16.14 15.33
CA PHE A 10 -12.19 16.45 16.76
C PHE A 10 -13.60 16.40 17.39
N SER A 11 -13.99 15.24 17.91
CA SER A 11 -15.14 15.12 18.81
C SER A 11 -14.78 15.65 20.19
N CYS A 12 -14.85 16.98 20.36
CA CYS A 12 -14.79 17.61 21.67
C CYS A 12 -16.13 17.38 22.38
N SER A 13 -16.19 16.42 23.30
CA SER A 13 -17.28 16.30 24.26
C SER A 13 -17.26 17.51 25.20
N MET A 14 -18.03 18.54 24.86
CA MET A 14 -18.33 19.67 25.73
C MET A 14 -19.19 19.19 26.90
N VAL A 15 -18.59 19.06 28.09
CA VAL A 15 -19.31 19.33 29.34
C VAL A 15 -19.15 20.82 29.64
N CYS A 16 -19.99 21.65 29.01
CA CYS A 16 -20.46 22.93 29.55
C CYS A 16 -21.55 23.49 28.62
N GLN A 17 -22.78 23.00 28.76
CA GLN A 17 -23.92 23.54 28.02
C GLN A 17 -24.49 24.72 28.82
N SER A 18 -23.97 25.93 28.55
CA SER A 18 -24.78 27.13 28.67
C SER A 18 -25.24 27.49 27.25
N SER A 19 -26.55 27.63 27.07
CA SER A 19 -27.20 27.82 25.76
C SER A 19 -26.57 28.98 24.99
N LEU A 20 -25.77 28.67 23.96
CA LEU A 20 -25.25 29.68 23.04
C LEU A 20 -26.41 30.24 22.19
N PRO A 21 -26.40 31.55 21.88
CA PRO A 21 -27.38 32.14 20.97
C PRO A 21 -27.31 31.45 19.59
N PRO A 22 -28.44 31.33 18.87
CA PRO A 22 -28.45 30.75 17.53
C PRO A 22 -27.55 31.56 16.59
N LEU A 23 -26.69 30.87 15.85
CA LEU A 23 -25.82 31.45 14.82
C LEU A 23 -26.69 32.00 13.68
N THR A 24 -26.39 33.23 13.26
CA THR A 24 -27.12 33.98 12.23
C THR A 24 -26.72 33.58 10.80
N GLY A 25 -25.66 32.78 10.63
CA GLY A 25 -25.13 32.38 9.33
C GLY A 25 -24.27 33.45 8.66
N ASN A 26 -24.10 34.60 9.31
CA ASN A 26 -23.22 35.66 8.87
C ASN A 26 -21.94 35.61 9.71
N LEU A 27 -20.86 35.11 9.10
CA LEU A 27 -19.57 34.89 9.77
C LEU A 27 -19.02 36.12 10.49
N ARG A 28 -19.32 37.34 10.02
CA ARG A 28 -18.89 38.58 10.71
C ARG A 28 -19.70 38.85 11.98
N VAL A 29 -20.99 38.60 11.95
CA VAL A 29 -21.92 38.85 13.08
C VAL A 29 -21.77 37.77 14.13
N ASP A 30 -21.66 36.52 13.69
CA ASP A 30 -21.52 35.35 14.57
C ASP A 30 -20.19 35.35 15.33
N LEU A 31 -19.14 35.92 14.73
CA LEU A 31 -17.84 36.12 15.40
C LEU A 31 -17.87 37.25 16.43
N ASP A 32 -18.78 38.23 16.28
CA ASP A 32 -18.94 39.36 17.20
C ASP A 32 -19.87 39.00 18.39
N ILE A 33 -20.81 38.05 18.20
CA ILE A 33 -21.62 37.49 19.29
C ILE A 33 -20.75 36.77 20.34
N GLY A 34 -19.64 36.16 19.91
CA GLY A 34 -18.63 35.58 20.82
C GLY A 34 -17.87 36.61 21.68
N ARG A 35 -17.96 37.91 21.39
CA ARG A 35 -17.38 39.00 22.22
C ARG A 35 -18.32 39.51 23.31
N GLY A 36 -19.62 39.27 23.20
CA GLY A 36 -20.66 39.87 24.05
C GLY A 36 -20.76 39.28 25.47
N TYR A 37 -20.17 38.10 25.71
CA TYR A 37 -20.11 37.49 27.05
C TYR A 37 -18.77 37.82 27.73
N ARG A 38 -18.57 39.09 28.06
CA ARG A 38 -17.47 39.53 28.94
C ARG A 38 -18.06 39.89 30.29
N ASP A 39 -18.01 38.90 31.17
CA ASP A 39 -18.21 39.08 32.60
C ASP A 39 -17.15 40.04 33.16
N SER A 40 -17.64 40.90 34.05
CA SER A 40 -16.90 41.95 34.71
C SER A 40 -16.23 41.35 35.94
N THR A 41 -14.93 41.03 35.88
CA THR A 41 -14.04 41.01 37.05
C THR A 41 -12.58 40.79 36.64
N MET A 42 -11.76 41.79 36.99
CA MET A 42 -10.34 41.77 37.37
C MET A 42 -9.37 40.79 36.67
N ASP A 43 -8.48 41.31 35.82
CA ASP A 43 -7.01 41.36 36.01
C ASP A 43 -6.32 41.88 34.74
N GLY A 44 -5.27 42.69 34.91
CA GLY A 44 -4.61 43.52 33.90
C GLY A 44 -3.69 42.76 32.93
N LYS A 45 -4.21 41.77 32.20
CA LYS A 45 -3.54 41.18 31.03
C LYS A 45 -4.38 41.37 29.76
N GLU A 46 -3.81 42.03 28.76
CA GLU A 46 -4.41 42.15 27.43
C GLU A 46 -4.72 40.75 26.86
N ARG A 47 -6.01 40.39 26.77
CA ARG A 47 -6.42 39.09 26.20
C ARG A 47 -6.10 39.06 24.71
N LYS A 48 -5.27 38.11 24.27
CA LYS A 48 -4.82 37.98 22.88
C LYS A 48 -5.97 37.56 21.94
N SER A 49 -5.91 38.01 20.69
CA SER A 49 -6.95 37.78 19.67
C SER A 49 -7.14 36.30 19.31
N VAL A 50 -8.36 35.78 19.51
CA VAL A 50 -8.78 34.42 19.13
C VAL A 50 -8.61 34.15 17.63
N PHE A 51 -8.88 35.14 16.77
CA PHE A 51 -8.68 34.99 15.32
C PHE A 51 -7.21 34.75 14.96
N ARG A 52 -6.28 35.46 15.60
CA ARG A 52 -4.85 35.26 15.39
C ARG A 52 -4.41 33.88 15.89
N ALA A 53 -4.94 33.43 17.03
CA ALA A 53 -4.70 32.08 17.52
C ALA A 53 -5.14 31.01 16.50
N ALA A 54 -6.34 31.18 15.92
CA ALA A 54 -6.85 30.28 14.90
C ALA A 54 -5.95 30.23 13.65
N VAL A 55 -5.48 31.39 13.16
CA VAL A 55 -4.55 31.45 12.02
C VAL A 55 -3.23 30.75 12.36
N TYR A 56 -2.70 30.94 13.57
CA TYR A 56 -1.47 30.25 13.98
C TYR A 56 -1.66 28.73 14.05
N SER A 57 -2.78 28.24 14.58
CA SER A 57 -3.07 26.80 14.65
C SER A 57 -3.30 26.16 13.27
N VAL A 58 -3.70 26.92 12.26
CA VAL A 58 -3.77 26.45 10.86
C VAL A 58 -2.37 26.26 10.25
N LEU A 59 -1.43 27.14 10.60
CA LEU A 59 -0.06 27.06 10.09
C LEU A 59 0.76 25.98 10.81
N LEU A 60 0.60 25.91 12.13
CA LEU A 60 1.31 24.98 13.00
C LEU A 60 0.34 24.54 14.12
N PRO A 61 -0.05 23.26 14.19
CA PRO A 61 -0.88 22.74 15.28
C PRO A 61 -0.31 23.13 16.65
N GLY A 62 -1.13 23.72 17.52
CA GLY A 62 -0.72 24.19 18.85
C GLY A 62 -0.08 25.59 18.92
N ALA A 63 0.18 26.26 17.79
CA ALA A 63 0.76 27.61 17.78
C ALA A 63 -0.23 28.72 18.23
N GLY A 64 -1.54 28.51 18.08
CA GLY A 64 -2.55 29.41 18.63
C GLY A 64 -2.55 29.46 20.16
N GLU A 65 -2.24 28.33 20.79
CA GLU A 65 -2.24 28.13 22.23
C GLU A 65 -0.98 28.72 22.87
N LEU A 66 0.14 28.70 22.15
CA LEU A 66 1.32 29.50 22.49
C LEU A 66 1.01 31.00 22.42
N TYR A 67 0.26 31.43 21.39
CA TYR A 67 -0.11 32.83 21.23
C TYR A 67 -1.03 33.33 22.35
N THR A 68 -1.97 32.51 22.83
CA THR A 68 -2.86 32.84 23.96
C THR A 68 -2.20 32.73 25.33
N GLU A 69 -0.90 32.40 25.42
CA GLU A 69 -0.15 32.18 26.67
C GLU A 69 -0.65 31.00 27.51
N GLU A 70 -1.44 30.10 26.90
CA GLU A 70 -1.90 28.86 27.52
C GLU A 70 -0.83 27.77 27.33
N TYR A 71 0.34 27.98 27.95
CA TYR A 71 1.53 27.14 27.76
C TYR A 71 1.30 25.65 28.03
N TRP A 72 0.43 25.31 28.98
CA TRP A 72 0.11 23.92 29.27
C TRP A 72 -0.73 23.28 28.15
N ARG A 73 -1.64 24.03 27.51
CA ARG A 73 -2.42 23.57 26.35
C ARG A 73 -1.52 23.43 25.14
N ALA A 74 -0.64 24.41 24.92
CA ALA A 74 0.39 24.35 23.88
C ALA A 74 1.28 23.12 24.03
N ALA A 75 1.77 22.83 25.24
CA ALA A 75 2.58 21.66 25.51
C ALA A 75 1.81 20.35 25.28
N ALA A 76 0.52 20.29 25.66
CA ALA A 76 -0.33 19.13 25.41
C ALA A 76 -0.54 18.89 23.90
N PHE A 77 -0.88 19.92 23.13
CA PHE A 77 -1.04 19.80 21.68
C PHE A 77 0.26 19.46 20.97
N PHE A 78 1.37 20.07 21.37
CA PHE A 78 2.69 19.73 20.84
C PHE A 78 3.06 18.27 21.14
N GLY A 79 2.80 17.79 22.36
CA GLY A 79 3.01 16.39 22.72
C GLY A 79 2.16 15.42 21.90
N ALA A 80 0.88 15.76 21.69
CA ALA A 80 -0.01 14.98 20.82
C ALA A 80 0.49 14.95 19.36
N GLU A 81 0.94 16.09 18.84
CA GLU A 81 1.51 16.21 17.50
C GLU A 81 2.76 15.34 17.35
N VAL A 82 3.70 15.41 18.29
CA VAL A 82 4.90 14.55 18.30
C VAL A 82 4.53 13.07 18.32
N LEU A 83 3.56 12.67 19.16
CA LEU A 83 3.08 11.29 19.20
C LEU A 83 2.46 10.86 17.86
N LEU A 84 1.66 11.71 17.23
CA LEU A 84 1.09 11.46 15.91
C LEU A 84 2.18 11.31 14.84
N TRP A 85 3.21 12.16 14.83
CA TRP A 85 4.34 12.04 13.92
C TRP A 85 5.15 10.76 14.15
N ILE A 86 5.35 10.34 15.40
CA ILE A 86 6.01 9.07 15.72
C ILE A 86 5.18 7.89 15.20
N VAL A 87 3.87 7.89 15.46
CA VAL A 87 2.96 6.85 14.94
C VAL A 87 3.00 6.85 13.42
N TYR A 88 2.85 8.01 12.76
CA TYR A 88 2.92 8.12 11.32
C TYR A 88 4.24 7.58 10.75
N ALA A 89 5.39 8.05 11.26
CA ALA A 89 6.71 7.60 10.79
C ALA A 89 6.96 6.11 11.02
N THR A 90 6.42 5.53 12.11
CA THR A 90 6.57 4.10 12.38
C THR A 90 5.67 3.20 11.53
N TYR A 91 4.57 3.73 10.98
CA TYR A 91 3.65 3.00 10.09
C TYR A 91 3.98 3.17 8.61
N ASP A 92 4.39 4.37 8.18
CA ASP A 92 4.69 4.70 6.77
C ASP A 92 5.78 3.77 6.19
N GLY A 93 6.80 3.43 6.97
CA GLY A 93 7.90 2.57 6.50
C GLY A 93 7.70 1.06 6.63
N LYS A 94 6.56 0.57 7.15
CA LYS A 94 6.36 -0.88 7.38
C LYS A 94 5.80 -1.61 6.16
N GLY A 95 4.84 -1.00 5.45
CA GLY A 95 4.24 -1.59 4.24
C GLY A 95 5.26 -1.72 3.10
N ASP A 96 5.96 -0.62 2.82
CA ASP A 96 6.94 -0.58 1.72
C ASP A 96 8.09 -1.57 1.94
N ARG A 97 8.61 -1.67 3.17
CA ARG A 97 9.68 -2.64 3.51
C ARG A 97 9.25 -4.09 3.29
N GLN A 98 7.99 -4.42 3.57
CA GLN A 98 7.47 -5.77 3.36
C GLN A 98 7.23 -6.08 1.88
N THR A 99 6.84 -5.07 1.10
CA THR A 99 6.78 -5.18 -0.37
C THR A 99 8.17 -5.48 -0.93
N ASP A 100 9.17 -4.70 -0.54
CA ASP A 100 10.56 -4.91 -0.96
C ASP A 100 11.11 -6.28 -0.57
N GLU A 101 10.68 -6.85 0.56
CA GLU A 101 11.12 -8.18 1.02
C GLU A 101 10.65 -9.30 0.11
N PHE A 102 9.34 -9.38 -0.20
CA PHE A 102 8.86 -10.45 -1.07
C PHE A 102 9.30 -10.24 -2.52
N GLU A 103 9.35 -9.00 -3.01
CA GLU A 103 9.79 -8.73 -4.39
C GLU A 103 11.25 -9.16 -4.61
N ARG A 104 12.14 -8.85 -3.66
CA ARG A 104 13.53 -9.34 -3.71
C ARG A 104 13.64 -10.85 -3.64
N TYR A 105 12.79 -11.50 -2.83
CA TYR A 105 12.74 -12.95 -2.75
C TYR A 105 12.33 -13.55 -4.09
N ALA A 106 11.28 -13.03 -4.72
CA ALA A 106 10.85 -13.45 -6.05
C ALA A 106 11.93 -13.21 -7.11
N ASP A 107 12.56 -12.05 -7.12
CA ASP A 107 13.64 -11.72 -8.06
C ASP A 107 14.87 -12.64 -7.90
N SER A 108 15.07 -13.22 -6.71
CA SER A 108 16.19 -14.14 -6.42
C SER A 108 15.88 -15.59 -6.80
N TYR A 109 14.64 -16.04 -6.61
CA TYR A 109 14.29 -17.48 -6.62
C TYR A 109 13.25 -17.88 -7.66
N TRP A 110 12.57 -16.92 -8.28
CA TRP A 110 11.61 -17.15 -9.35
C TRP A 110 12.17 -16.69 -10.69
N SER A 111 12.00 -17.50 -11.73
CA SER A 111 12.53 -17.21 -13.05
C SER A 111 11.48 -17.43 -14.14
N VAL A 112 11.16 -16.35 -14.85
CA VAL A 112 10.30 -16.43 -16.04
C VAL A 112 10.90 -17.31 -17.14
N VAL A 113 12.23 -17.43 -17.19
CA VAL A 113 12.91 -18.34 -18.14
C VAL A 113 12.59 -19.79 -17.79
N ARG A 114 12.63 -20.18 -16.50
CA ARG A 114 12.25 -21.53 -16.06
C ARG A 114 10.78 -21.80 -16.37
N TYR A 115 9.92 -20.82 -16.09
CA TYR A 115 8.50 -20.89 -16.42
C TYR A 115 8.26 -21.11 -17.92
N ALA A 116 8.92 -20.32 -18.78
CA ALA A 116 8.84 -20.44 -20.23
C ALA A 116 9.35 -21.80 -20.74
N GLN A 117 10.51 -22.26 -20.26
CA GLN A 117 11.07 -23.56 -20.63
C GLN A 117 10.15 -24.71 -20.24
N TRP A 118 9.55 -24.65 -19.05
CA TRP A 118 8.60 -25.66 -18.61
C TRP A 118 7.35 -25.69 -19.50
N MET A 119 6.84 -24.52 -19.89
CA MET A 119 5.70 -24.40 -20.81
C MET A 119 6.02 -24.96 -22.20
N GLU A 120 7.19 -24.67 -22.76
CA GLU A 120 7.58 -25.20 -24.07
C GLU A 120 7.74 -26.73 -24.04
N LEU A 121 8.24 -27.26 -22.92
CA LEU A 121 8.45 -28.70 -22.72
C LEU A 121 7.14 -29.47 -22.52
N HIS A 122 6.21 -28.96 -21.70
CA HIS A 122 5.00 -29.69 -21.30
C HIS A 122 3.72 -29.18 -21.97
N GLY A 123 3.69 -27.94 -22.45
CA GLY A 123 2.52 -27.35 -23.09
C GLY A 123 1.93 -28.19 -24.24
N PRO A 124 2.72 -28.85 -25.11
CA PRO A 124 2.18 -29.71 -26.16
C PRO A 124 1.37 -30.91 -25.64
N SER A 125 1.64 -31.39 -24.42
CA SER A 125 0.85 -32.47 -23.79
C SER A 125 -0.43 -31.95 -23.13
N LEU A 126 -0.49 -30.65 -22.80
CA LEU A 126 -1.66 -29.99 -22.24
C LEU A 126 -2.63 -29.51 -23.32
N ASN A 127 -2.11 -28.94 -24.41
CA ASN A 127 -2.88 -28.53 -25.57
C ASN A 127 -2.06 -28.74 -26.86
N PRO A 128 -2.42 -29.74 -27.71
CA PRO A 128 -1.74 -29.99 -28.97
C PRO A 128 -1.68 -28.77 -29.90
N ASN A 129 -0.74 -28.79 -30.85
CA ASN A 129 -0.49 -27.69 -31.81
C ASN A 129 -0.13 -26.36 -31.13
N PRO A 130 0.98 -26.31 -30.37
CA PRO A 130 1.38 -25.12 -29.64
C PRO A 130 1.75 -23.95 -30.57
N PRO A 131 1.77 -22.71 -30.06
CA PRO A 131 2.38 -21.57 -30.74
C PRO A 131 3.87 -21.82 -31.03
N PRO A 132 4.50 -21.00 -31.90
CA PRO A 132 5.93 -21.10 -32.15
C PRO A 132 6.76 -21.05 -30.86
N ALA A 133 7.75 -21.94 -30.78
CA ALA A 133 8.72 -21.96 -29.70
C ALA A 133 9.72 -20.79 -29.79
N GLY A 134 10.71 -20.80 -28.90
CA GLY A 134 11.68 -19.74 -28.71
C GLY A 134 11.09 -18.58 -27.93
N ILE A 135 10.38 -18.87 -26.83
CA ILE A 135 10.02 -17.86 -25.82
C ILE A 135 11.30 -17.30 -25.20
N VAL A 136 12.28 -18.15 -24.89
CA VAL A 136 13.59 -17.71 -24.38
C VAL A 136 14.43 -17.20 -25.55
N VAL A 137 14.71 -15.89 -25.56
CA VAL A 137 15.47 -15.20 -26.63
C VAL A 137 16.93 -14.99 -26.29
N ASN A 138 17.29 -15.11 -25.00
CA ASN A 138 18.67 -14.94 -24.53
C ASN A 138 18.99 -15.99 -23.45
N ASN A 139 20.09 -16.73 -23.63
CA ASN A 139 20.52 -17.78 -22.70
C ASN A 139 21.60 -17.32 -21.70
N ASP A 140 22.05 -16.06 -21.77
CA ASP A 140 23.06 -15.52 -20.87
C ASP A 140 22.52 -15.48 -19.42
N PRO A 141 23.11 -16.22 -18.46
CA PRO A 141 22.70 -16.16 -17.06
C PRO A 141 23.00 -14.83 -16.36
N GLY A 142 23.86 -13.98 -16.93
CA GLY A 142 24.17 -12.65 -16.41
C GLY A 142 23.10 -11.60 -16.69
N VAL A 143 22.15 -11.88 -17.59
CA VAL A 143 21.02 -11.00 -17.88
C VAL A 143 19.82 -11.40 -17.01
N PRO A 144 19.10 -10.44 -16.40
CA PRO A 144 17.93 -10.76 -15.59
C PRO A 144 16.88 -11.60 -16.34
N PRO A 145 16.20 -12.56 -15.69
CA PRO A 145 15.26 -13.48 -16.36
C PRO A 145 14.20 -12.79 -17.23
N TRP A 146 13.65 -11.66 -16.78
CA TRP A 146 12.59 -10.91 -17.47
C TRP A 146 13.04 -10.20 -18.75
N ASP A 147 14.35 -10.03 -18.96
CA ASP A 147 14.92 -9.47 -20.19
C ASP A 147 15.40 -10.56 -21.16
N ARG A 148 15.20 -11.83 -20.80
CA ARG A 148 15.61 -13.00 -21.59
C ARG A 148 14.47 -13.70 -22.32
N VAL A 149 13.26 -13.19 -22.21
CA VAL A 149 12.05 -13.79 -22.78
C VAL A 149 11.33 -12.83 -23.73
N ASP A 150 10.73 -13.39 -24.78
CA ASP A 150 9.75 -12.71 -25.61
C ASP A 150 8.38 -12.79 -24.93
N TRP A 151 7.94 -11.66 -24.38
CA TRP A 151 6.68 -11.53 -23.65
C TRP A 151 5.45 -11.82 -24.51
N ASN A 152 5.48 -11.48 -25.81
CA ASN A 152 4.35 -11.75 -26.70
C ASN A 152 4.19 -13.26 -26.93
N LYS A 153 5.32 -13.97 -27.15
CA LYS A 153 5.28 -15.42 -27.27
C LYS A 153 4.88 -16.07 -25.94
N LEU A 154 5.42 -15.61 -24.83
CA LEU A 154 5.06 -16.11 -23.50
C LEU A 154 3.54 -16.04 -23.28
N ASN A 155 2.94 -14.86 -23.50
CA ASN A 155 1.50 -14.69 -23.31
C ASN A 155 0.66 -15.46 -24.34
N ALA A 156 1.18 -15.68 -25.56
CA ALA A 156 0.52 -16.54 -26.55
C ALA A 156 0.49 -18.01 -26.09
N TRP A 157 1.57 -18.50 -25.48
CA TRP A 157 1.62 -19.83 -24.88
C TRP A 157 0.66 -19.95 -23.68
N GLU A 158 0.64 -18.97 -22.78
CA GLU A 158 -0.30 -18.95 -21.65
C GLU A 158 -1.76 -18.99 -22.13
N GLN A 159 -2.09 -18.19 -23.16
CA GLN A 159 -3.43 -18.17 -23.74
C GLN A 159 -3.77 -19.51 -24.41
N HIS A 160 -2.82 -20.10 -25.14
CA HIS A 160 -3.02 -21.39 -25.81
C HIS A 160 -3.31 -22.50 -24.81
N ILE A 161 -2.49 -22.64 -23.76
CA ILE A 161 -2.70 -23.65 -22.72
C ILE A 161 -3.98 -23.37 -21.92
N GLY A 162 -4.27 -22.09 -21.65
CA GLY A 162 -5.47 -21.65 -20.95
C GLY A 162 -6.78 -21.81 -21.73
N ALA A 163 -6.72 -22.05 -23.04
CA ALA A 163 -7.91 -22.31 -23.86
C ALA A 163 -8.57 -23.66 -23.55
N ILE A 164 -7.85 -24.57 -22.89
CA ILE A 164 -8.36 -25.87 -22.45
C ILE A 164 -8.80 -25.79 -20.99
N ALA A 165 -10.04 -26.22 -20.73
CA ALA A 165 -10.55 -26.33 -19.37
C ALA A 165 -9.67 -27.28 -18.53
N SER A 166 -9.46 -26.94 -17.25
CA SER A 166 -8.70 -27.73 -16.25
C SER A 166 -7.17 -27.60 -16.25
N THR A 167 -6.57 -26.75 -17.09
CA THR A 167 -5.11 -26.48 -17.03
C THR A 167 -4.73 -25.47 -15.93
N GLY A 168 -5.69 -24.75 -15.37
CA GLY A 168 -5.44 -23.70 -14.37
C GLY A 168 -4.78 -22.43 -14.92
N PHE A 169 -4.35 -22.44 -16.19
CA PHE A 169 -3.88 -21.27 -16.93
C PHE A 169 -5.06 -20.31 -17.17
N SER A 170 -5.17 -19.32 -16.30
CA SER A 170 -6.31 -18.39 -16.28
C SER A 170 -5.90 -16.94 -16.41
N HIS A 171 -4.62 -16.65 -16.18
CA HIS A 171 -4.06 -15.30 -16.18
C HIS A 171 -2.84 -15.25 -17.07
N ARG A 172 -2.59 -14.07 -17.64
CA ARG A 172 -1.37 -13.75 -18.38
C ARG A 172 -0.40 -13.07 -17.46
N LEU A 173 0.85 -13.47 -17.49
CA LEU A 173 1.89 -12.81 -16.71
C LEU A 173 2.22 -11.44 -17.33
N PRO A 174 2.03 -10.32 -16.58
CA PRO A 174 2.44 -9.00 -17.03
C PRO A 174 3.97 -8.86 -16.92
N ARG A 175 4.51 -7.83 -17.56
CA ARG A 175 5.95 -7.57 -17.54
C ARG A 175 6.36 -6.92 -16.21
N ARG A 176 7.50 -7.34 -15.65
CA ARG A 176 8.17 -6.62 -14.55
C ARG A 176 8.50 -5.18 -15.00
N PRO A 177 8.32 -4.14 -14.16
CA PRO A 177 8.12 -4.14 -12.71
C PRO A 177 6.66 -3.98 -12.24
N ASP A 178 5.66 -4.37 -13.04
CA ASP A 178 4.26 -4.23 -12.62
C ASP A 178 3.98 -5.02 -11.34
N GLN A 179 3.35 -4.40 -10.32
CA GLN A 179 3.02 -5.07 -9.05
C GLN A 179 2.19 -6.35 -9.25
N GLN A 180 1.36 -6.37 -10.31
CA GLN A 180 0.57 -7.52 -10.70
C GLN A 180 1.44 -8.75 -11.00
N TYR A 181 2.67 -8.58 -11.52
CA TYR A 181 3.62 -9.69 -11.74
C TYR A 181 3.88 -10.44 -10.43
N TYR A 182 4.27 -9.69 -9.39
CA TYR A 182 4.52 -10.23 -8.06
C TYR A 182 3.25 -10.79 -7.42
N GLU A 183 2.08 -10.25 -7.76
CA GLU A 183 0.81 -10.80 -7.30
C GLU A 183 0.55 -12.20 -7.85
N LEU A 184 0.65 -12.34 -9.17
CA LEU A 184 0.25 -13.55 -9.88
C LEU A 184 1.15 -14.74 -9.50
N ILE A 185 2.47 -14.55 -9.48
CA ILE A 185 3.44 -15.63 -9.25
C ILE A 185 3.31 -16.31 -7.88
N GLY A 186 2.70 -15.64 -6.90
CA GLY A 186 2.42 -16.20 -5.57
C GLY A 186 0.97 -16.56 -5.30
N LYS A 187 0.05 -16.21 -6.20
CA LYS A 187 -1.40 -16.42 -6.03
C LYS A 187 -1.89 -17.65 -6.79
N TYR A 188 -1.38 -17.89 -8.00
CA TYR A 188 -1.85 -18.97 -8.86
C TYR A 188 -0.81 -20.08 -9.00
N LEU A 189 -1.27 -21.32 -8.86
CA LEU A 189 -0.41 -22.51 -8.92
C LEU A 189 0.24 -22.74 -10.29
N GLN A 190 -0.33 -22.20 -11.38
CA GLN A 190 0.29 -22.26 -12.72
C GLN A 190 1.74 -21.72 -12.73
N TYR A 191 2.05 -20.75 -11.87
CA TYR A 191 3.39 -20.14 -11.80
C TYR A 191 4.36 -20.89 -10.88
N ASN A 192 3.91 -21.97 -10.24
CA ASN A 192 4.73 -22.75 -9.34
C ASN A 192 5.98 -23.33 -10.04
N VAL A 193 5.86 -23.60 -11.34
CA VAL A 193 6.95 -24.19 -12.13
C VAL A 193 8.11 -23.23 -12.41
N GLY A 194 7.93 -21.93 -12.15
CA GLY A 194 8.98 -20.92 -12.29
C GLY A 194 9.92 -20.81 -11.08
N TRP A 195 9.60 -21.43 -9.94
CA TRP A 195 10.46 -21.42 -8.76
C TRP A 195 11.68 -22.33 -8.95
N GLU A 196 12.81 -21.94 -8.34
CA GLU A 196 14.10 -22.64 -8.49
C GLU A 196 14.07 -24.10 -8.02
N ASP A 197 13.25 -24.41 -7.02
CA ASP A 197 13.12 -25.72 -6.38
C ASP A 197 12.05 -26.61 -7.02
N TRP A 198 11.38 -26.12 -8.06
CA TRP A 198 10.50 -26.94 -8.87
C TRP A 198 11.31 -27.85 -9.81
N ASP A 199 11.05 -29.15 -9.78
CA ASP A 199 11.63 -30.10 -10.72
C ASP A 199 10.99 -29.90 -12.12
N PRO A 200 11.78 -29.50 -13.14
CA PRO A 200 11.26 -29.26 -14.47
C PRO A 200 10.52 -30.44 -15.08
N ALA A 201 10.83 -31.69 -14.70
CA ALA A 201 10.18 -32.89 -15.27
C ALA A 201 8.75 -33.14 -14.73
N ARG A 202 8.34 -32.41 -13.69
CA ARG A 202 7.04 -32.61 -13.04
C ARG A 202 5.91 -31.92 -13.78
N THR A 203 4.77 -32.61 -13.85
CA THR A 203 3.53 -32.14 -14.49
C THR A 203 2.37 -31.93 -13.52
N ASP A 204 2.56 -32.16 -12.22
CA ASP A 204 1.54 -32.04 -11.17
C ASP A 204 1.49 -30.63 -10.53
N TYR A 205 1.78 -29.60 -11.34
CA TYR A 205 1.92 -28.19 -10.93
C TYR A 205 0.67 -27.55 -10.31
N LEU A 206 -0.52 -28.10 -10.57
CA LEU A 206 -1.78 -27.62 -9.99
C LEU A 206 -2.09 -28.22 -8.62
N VAL A 207 -1.36 -29.24 -8.18
CA VAL A 207 -1.62 -29.95 -6.93
C VAL A 207 -0.43 -29.82 -5.99
N SER A 208 0.77 -29.96 -6.54
CA SER A 208 2.01 -29.84 -5.78
C SER A 208 2.48 -28.41 -5.70
N VAL A 209 2.99 -28.02 -4.54
CA VAL A 209 3.47 -26.68 -4.24
C VAL A 209 4.93 -26.77 -3.81
N SER A 210 5.80 -25.99 -4.46
CA SER A 210 7.22 -25.91 -4.10
C SER A 210 7.41 -25.24 -2.73
N ALA A 211 8.54 -25.49 -2.08
CA ALA A 211 8.83 -24.86 -0.79
C ALA A 211 8.97 -23.34 -0.95
N ARG A 212 9.64 -22.89 -2.04
CA ARG A 212 9.80 -21.47 -2.37
C ARG A 212 8.48 -20.78 -2.66
N PHE A 213 7.58 -21.41 -3.41
CA PHE A 213 6.23 -20.86 -3.64
C PHE A 213 5.50 -20.65 -2.32
N ARG A 214 5.56 -21.64 -1.41
CA ARG A 214 4.88 -21.55 -0.11
C ARG A 214 5.44 -20.41 0.73
N GLU A 215 6.77 -20.31 0.85
CA GLU A 215 7.43 -19.24 1.60
C GLU A 215 7.10 -17.86 1.02
N TYR A 216 7.16 -17.70 -0.30
CA TYR A 216 6.80 -16.44 -0.97
C TYR A 216 5.33 -16.07 -0.73
N ARG A 217 4.41 -17.03 -0.83
CA ARG A 217 2.99 -16.81 -0.57
C ARG A 217 2.77 -16.37 0.88
N ASP A 218 3.48 -16.97 1.83
CA ASP A 218 3.39 -16.60 3.25
C ASP A 218 3.97 -15.19 3.51
N MET A 219 5.09 -14.83 2.86
CA MET A 219 5.64 -13.46 2.91
C MET A 219 4.62 -12.44 2.40
N ARG A 220 3.98 -12.71 1.25
CA ARG A 220 2.93 -11.86 0.70
C ARG A 220 1.67 -11.79 1.58
N GLY A 221 1.29 -12.91 2.20
CA GLY A 221 0.19 -12.95 3.16
C GLY A 221 0.43 -12.01 4.33
N ARG A 222 1.62 -12.09 4.95
CA ARG A 222 2.01 -11.19 6.05
C ARG A 222 2.07 -9.72 5.62
N ALA A 223 2.51 -9.45 4.39
CA ALA A 223 2.49 -8.09 3.86
C ALA A 223 1.06 -7.55 3.73
N ASN A 224 0.13 -8.35 3.21
CA ASN A 224 -1.28 -7.97 3.08
C ASN A 224 -1.94 -7.69 4.45
N ASP A 225 -1.63 -8.46 5.49
CA ASP A 225 -2.17 -8.27 6.84
C ASP A 225 -1.82 -6.89 7.43
N LEU A 226 -0.67 -6.31 7.05
CA LEU A 226 -0.25 -4.98 7.50
C LEU A 226 -1.03 -3.84 6.83
N TYR A 227 -1.69 -4.10 5.71
CA TYR A 227 -2.54 -3.12 5.00
C TYR A 227 -4.03 -3.22 5.40
N MET A 228 -4.42 -4.18 6.24
CA MET A 228 -5.81 -4.38 6.70
C MET A 228 -6.12 -3.71 8.05
N VAL A 229 -5.30 -2.76 8.50
CA VAL A 229 -5.47 -2.02 9.77
C VAL A 229 -6.14 -0.66 9.56
#